data_AF-A0A7W0YR17-F1
#
_entry.id   AF-A0A7W0YR17-F1
#
_cell.length_a   1.000
_cell.length_b   1.000
_cell.length_c   1.000
_cell.angle_alpha   90.00
_cell.angle_beta   90.00
_cell.angle_gamma   90.00
#
_symmetry.space_group_name_H-M   'P 1'
#
loop_
_entity.id
_entity.type
_entity.pdbx_description
1 polymer ?
#
loop_
_entity_poly.entity_id
_entity_poly.type
_entity_poly.pdbx_seq_one_letter_code
_entity_poly.pdbx_strand_id
1 'polypeptide(L)'
;MPFALLLGFWVAVTALIPYVGAFAGAIPAIALALTVSPSTALFTALVFLAIQQLEGNILTPKIQGDALRMHPIFVFLAVIAGGELAGLVGVLFAIPALAVVRVLLDFFSVRLQTVDRRQPIVAQALPPPHSPVPLVTGSPHPE
;
A
#
# COMPACT_ATOMS: atom_id res chain seq x y z
N MET A 1 -0.18 -32.68 -15.28
CA MET A 1 -0.61 -32.80 -13.87
C MET A 1 -2.08 -33.18 -13.83
N PRO A 2 -2.43 -34.39 -13.37
CA PRO A 2 -3.81 -34.91 -13.43
C PRO A 2 -4.82 -34.12 -12.58
N PHE A 3 -4.37 -33.30 -11.62
CA PHE A 3 -5.21 -32.52 -10.72
C PHE A 3 -5.16 -31.01 -10.95
N ALA A 4 -4.78 -30.58 -12.16
CA ALA A 4 -4.59 -29.16 -12.46
C ALA A 4 -5.83 -28.30 -12.18
N LEU A 5 -7.03 -28.77 -12.53
CA LEU A 5 -8.29 -28.04 -12.27
C LEU A 5 -8.61 -27.95 -10.78
N LEU A 6 -8.45 -29.05 -10.04
CA LEU A 6 -8.69 -29.09 -8.60
C LEU A 6 -7.74 -28.15 -7.85
N LEU A 7 -6.46 -28.17 -8.23
CA LEU A 7 -5.45 -27.28 -7.66
C LEU A 7 -5.69 -25.82 -8.08
N GLY A 8 -6.11 -25.57 -9.31
CA GLY A 8 -6.49 -24.22 -9.76
C GLY A 8 -7.65 -23.66 -8.94
N PHE A 9 -8.67 -24.47 -8.66
CA PHE A 9 -9.77 -24.08 -7.79
C PHE A 9 -9.31 -23.82 -6.35
N TRP A 10 -8.47 -24.70 -5.79
CA TRP A 10 -7.89 -24.51 -4.47
C TRP A 10 -7.11 -23.19 -4.36
N VAL A 11 -6.28 -22.89 -5.37
CA VAL A 11 -5.50 -21.66 -5.45
C VAL A 11 -6.43 -20.45 -5.54
N ALA A 12 -7.49 -20.52 -6.34
CA ALA A 12 -8.48 -19.44 -6.45
C ALA A 12 -9.18 -19.15 -5.11
N VAL A 13 -9.56 -20.19 -4.36
CA VAL A 13 -10.19 -20.04 -3.04
C VAL A 13 -9.19 -19.47 -2.02
N THR A 14 -7.97 -20.00 -1.98
CA THR A 14 -6.96 -19.54 -1.02
C THR A 14 -6.50 -18.11 -1.31
N ALA A 15 -6.42 -17.71 -2.58
CA ALA A 15 -6.07 -16.34 -3.02
C ALA A 15 -7.02 -15.26 -2.51
N LEU A 16 -8.20 -15.62 -1.98
CA LEU A 16 -9.10 -14.69 -1.31
C LEU A 16 -8.50 -14.10 -0.03
N ILE A 17 -7.58 -14.82 0.61
CA ILE A 17 -6.86 -14.37 1.80
C ILE A 17 -5.53 -13.77 1.35
N PRO A 18 -5.32 -12.45 1.49
CA PRO A 18 -4.09 -11.79 1.05
C PRO A 18 -2.88 -12.36 1.77
N TYR A 19 -1.76 -12.46 1.05
CA TYR A 19 -0.47 -13.02 1.51
C TYR A 19 -0.52 -14.51 1.87
N VAL A 20 -1.49 -14.96 2.65
CA VAL A 20 -1.68 -16.36 3.04
C VAL A 20 -2.02 -17.21 1.82
N GLY A 21 -2.89 -16.71 0.95
CA GLY A 21 -3.38 -17.43 -0.23
C GLY A 21 -2.30 -17.88 -1.19
N ALA A 22 -1.30 -17.02 -1.42
CA ALA A 22 -0.17 -17.34 -2.27
C ALA A 22 0.60 -18.58 -1.76
N PHE A 23 0.90 -18.63 -0.46
CA PHE A 23 1.61 -19.76 0.14
C PHE A 23 0.71 -20.99 0.27
N ALA A 24 -0.52 -20.81 0.77
CA ALA A 24 -1.49 -21.89 0.96
C ALA A 24 -1.89 -22.55 -0.37
N GLY A 25 -1.91 -21.80 -1.48
CA GLY A 25 -2.13 -22.31 -2.83
C GLY A 25 -0.91 -23.03 -3.39
N ALA A 26 0.29 -22.46 -3.22
CA ALA A 26 1.52 -23.02 -3.78
C ALA A 26 1.97 -24.33 -3.11
N ILE A 27 1.88 -24.42 -1.78
CA ILE A 27 2.37 -25.58 -1.01
C ILE A 27 1.80 -26.92 -1.51
N PRO A 28 0.47 -27.14 -1.55
CA PRO A 28 -0.08 -28.42 -1.99
C PRO A 28 0.16 -28.67 -3.48
N ALA A 29 0.19 -27.61 -4.31
CA ALA A 29 0.47 -27.73 -5.74
C ALA A 29 1.90 -28.24 -6.00
N ILE A 30 2.89 -27.67 -5.31
CA ILE A 30 4.29 -28.09 -5.42
C ILE A 30 4.49 -29.46 -4.77
N ALA A 31 3.86 -29.72 -3.63
CA ALA A 31 3.93 -31.03 -2.95
C ALA A 31 3.40 -32.17 -3.84
N LEU A 32 2.26 -31.98 -4.51
CA LEU A 32 1.75 -32.95 -5.47
C LEU A 32 2.61 -33.03 -6.74
N ALA A 33 3.22 -31.92 -7.16
CA ALA A 33 4.12 -31.97 -8.30
C ALA A 33 5.38 -32.80 -8.02
N LEU A 34 5.88 -32.79 -6.78
CA LEU A 34 7.00 -33.62 -6.33
C LEU A 34 6.70 -35.11 -6.41
N THR A 35 5.44 -35.54 -6.22
CA THR A 35 5.06 -36.96 -6.34
C THR A 35 5.05 -37.44 -7.79
N VAL A 36 5.06 -36.54 -8.76
CA VAL A 36 5.14 -36.88 -10.19
C VAL A 36 6.59 -36.93 -10.65
N SER A 37 7.34 -35.84 -10.47
CA SER A 37 8.79 -35.81 -10.71
C SER A 37 9.42 -34.49 -10.20
N PRO A 38 10.72 -34.50 -9.83
CA PRO A 38 11.43 -33.30 -9.40
C PRO A 38 11.43 -32.18 -10.45
N SER A 39 11.52 -32.54 -11.74
CA SER A 39 11.47 -31.58 -12.84
C SER A 39 10.10 -30.89 -12.92
N THR A 40 9.00 -31.62 -12.73
CA THR A 40 7.68 -30.98 -12.78
C THR A 40 7.43 -30.11 -11.54
N ALA A 41 7.89 -30.52 -10.36
CA ALA A 41 7.86 -29.67 -9.18
C ALA A 41 8.62 -28.35 -9.38
N LEU A 42 9.81 -28.41 -9.99
CA LEU A 42 10.60 -27.23 -10.30
C LEU A 42 9.87 -26.30 -11.27
N PHE A 43 9.28 -26.85 -12.35
CA PHE A 43 8.47 -26.06 -13.28
C PHE A 43 7.25 -25.44 -12.60
N THR A 44 6.52 -26.19 -11.77
CA THR A 44 5.37 -25.66 -11.02
C THR A 44 5.78 -24.53 -10.08
N ALA A 45 6.89 -24.69 -9.36
CA ALA A 45 7.40 -23.65 -8.46
C ALA A 45 7.84 -22.39 -9.21
N LEU A 46 8.54 -22.54 -10.36
CA LEU A 46 8.94 -21.41 -11.20
C LEU A 46 7.75 -20.65 -11.77
N VAL A 47 6.72 -21.36 -12.23
CA VAL A 47 5.48 -20.75 -12.72
C VAL A 47 4.78 -19.99 -11.59
N PHE A 48 4.64 -20.60 -10.40
CA PHE A 48 4.08 -19.91 -9.24
C PHE A 48 4.85 -18.66 -8.87
N LEU A 49 6.18 -18.75 -8.84
CA LEU A 49 7.03 -17.60 -8.55
C LEU A 49 6.82 -16.50 -9.60
N ALA A 50 6.79 -16.84 -10.89
CA ALA A 50 6.52 -15.87 -11.95
C ALA A 50 5.15 -15.20 -11.81
N ILE A 51 4.11 -15.96 -11.45
CA ILE A 51 2.76 -15.43 -11.18
C ILE A 51 2.81 -14.47 -9.99
N GLN A 52 3.44 -14.85 -8.87
CA GLN A 52 3.53 -13.97 -7.70
C GLN A 52 4.34 -12.70 -7.99
N GLN A 53 5.40 -12.77 -8.79
CA GLN A 53 6.17 -11.60 -9.19
C GLN A 53 5.34 -10.67 -10.08
N LEU A 54 4.57 -11.21 -11.02
CA LEU A 54 3.64 -10.43 -11.85
C LEU A 54 2.56 -9.77 -10.99
N GLU A 55 1.97 -10.53 -10.08
CA GLU A 55 0.89 -10.06 -9.22
C GLU A 55 1.38 -8.97 -8.25
N GLY A 56 2.50 -9.20 -7.56
CA GLY A 56 3.02 -8.26 -6.56
C GLY A 56 3.65 -6.99 -7.16
N ASN A 57 4.40 -7.10 -8.26
CA ASN A 57 5.19 -5.98 -8.78
C ASN A 57 4.51 -5.21 -9.92
N ILE A 58 3.55 -5.81 -10.62
CA ILE A 58 2.92 -5.20 -11.80
C ILE A 58 1.42 -5.06 -11.60
N LEU A 59 0.74 -6.16 -11.23
CA LEU A 59 -0.72 -6.19 -11.16
C LEU A 59 -1.24 -5.36 -9.97
N THR A 60 -0.66 -5.56 -8.79
CA THR A 60 -1.04 -4.86 -7.56
C THR A 60 -0.88 -3.35 -7.70
N PRO A 61 0.28 -2.79 -8.11
CA PRO A 61 0.43 -1.34 -8.27
C PRO A 61 -0.49 -0.75 -9.35
N LYS A 62 -0.77 -1.49 -10.42
CA LYS A 62 -1.61 -1.01 -11.53
C LYS A 62 -3.10 -1.02 -11.20
N ILE A 63 -3.57 -1.97 -10.39
CA ILE A 63 -4.97 -2.07 -9.96
C ILE A 63 -5.24 -1.18 -8.74
N GLN A 64 -4.33 -1.18 -7.76
CA GLN A 64 -4.54 -0.52 -6.47
C GLN A 64 -3.94 0.89 -6.40
N GLY A 65 -3.02 1.25 -7.31
CA GLY A 65 -2.35 2.55 -7.35
C GLY A 65 -1.43 2.83 -6.14
N ASP A 66 -0.83 4.03 -6.13
CA ASP A 66 -0.03 4.55 -4.99
C ASP A 66 -0.90 4.90 -3.75
N ALA A 67 -2.22 4.78 -3.85
CA ALA A 67 -3.16 5.21 -2.82
C ALA A 67 -3.08 4.38 -1.52
N LEU A 68 -2.51 3.18 -1.59
CA LEU A 68 -2.43 2.24 -0.49
C LEU A 68 -0.97 1.91 -0.15
N ARG A 69 -0.15 2.91 0.16
CA ARG A 69 1.14 2.70 0.87
C ARG A 69 0.92 2.22 2.32
N MET A 70 -0.04 1.32 2.51
CA MET A 70 -0.38 0.72 3.78
C MET A 70 0.57 -0.43 4.06
N HIS A 71 1.07 -0.46 5.28
CA HIS A 71 1.91 -1.55 5.73
C HIS A 71 1.10 -2.87 5.67
N PRO A 72 1.66 -3.97 5.13
CA PRO A 72 0.98 -5.27 4.99
C PRO A 72 0.25 -5.76 6.25
N ILE A 73 0.77 -5.39 7.42
CA ILE A 73 0.17 -5.74 8.71
C ILE A 73 -1.26 -5.22 8.88
N PHE A 74 -1.59 -4.03 8.35
CA PHE A 74 -2.94 -3.49 8.45
C PHE A 74 -3.93 -4.30 7.61
N VAL A 75 -3.48 -4.78 6.44
CA VAL A 75 -4.26 -5.68 5.59
C VAL A 75 -4.53 -7.00 6.31
N PHE A 76 -3.51 -7.59 6.92
CA PHE A 76 -3.66 -8.79 7.74
C PHE A 76 -4.65 -8.61 8.89
N LEU A 77 -4.51 -7.54 9.67
CA LEU A 77 -5.40 -7.24 10.78
C LEU A 77 -6.84 -7.01 10.32
N ALA A 78 -7.03 -6.28 9.21
CA ALA A 78 -8.35 -6.07 8.63
C ALA A 78 -9.00 -7.37 8.17
N VAL A 79 -8.23 -8.30 7.60
CA VAL A 79 -8.73 -9.62 7.17
C VAL A 79 -9.14 -10.48 8.36
N ILE A 80 -8.33 -10.50 9.42
CA ILE A 80 -8.67 -11.23 10.66
C ILE A 80 -9.93 -10.62 11.28
N ALA A 81 -9.97 -9.30 11.44
CA ALA A 81 -11.13 -8.61 11.99
C ALA A 81 -12.39 -8.82 11.14
N GLY A 82 -12.28 -8.71 9.82
CA GLY A 82 -13.39 -8.97 8.90
C GLY A 82 -13.87 -10.42 8.97
N GLY A 83 -12.94 -11.38 9.04
CA GLY A 83 -13.25 -12.80 9.22
C GLY A 83 -14.04 -13.07 10.50
N GLU A 84 -13.64 -12.48 11.62
CA GLU A 84 -14.36 -12.62 12.89
C GLU A 84 -15.73 -11.93 12.88
N LEU A 85 -15.86 -10.77 12.21
CA LEU A 85 -17.09 -9.99 12.20
C LEU A 85 -18.18 -10.54 11.25
N ALA A 86 -17.79 -11.04 10.07
CA ALA A 86 -18.73 -11.43 9.03
C ALA A 86 -18.30 -12.66 8.22
N GLY A 87 -17.33 -13.44 8.72
CA GLY A 87 -16.85 -14.65 8.06
C GLY A 87 -16.22 -14.36 6.70
N LEU A 88 -16.54 -15.21 5.71
CA LEU A 88 -15.99 -15.11 4.35
C LEU A 88 -16.31 -13.76 3.69
N VAL A 89 -17.51 -13.23 3.92
CA VAL A 89 -17.92 -11.92 3.38
C VAL A 89 -17.05 -10.82 3.97
N GLY A 90 -16.75 -10.87 5.26
CA GLY A 90 -15.88 -9.88 5.90
C GLY A 90 -14.44 -9.93 5.38
N VAL A 91 -13.90 -11.13 5.08
CA VAL A 91 -12.58 -11.28 4.43
C VAL A 91 -12.57 -10.66 3.04
N LEU A 92 -13.59 -10.90 2.21
CA LEU A 92 -13.73 -10.34 0.87
C LEU A 92 -13.74 -8.80 0.86
N PHE A 93 -14.43 -8.20 1.82
CA PHE A 93 -14.58 -6.75 1.92
C PHE A 93 -13.53 -6.06 2.80
N ALA A 94 -12.63 -6.82 3.42
CA ALA A 94 -11.63 -6.28 4.36
C ALA A 94 -10.71 -5.21 3.72
N ILE A 95 -10.18 -5.49 2.52
CA ILE A 95 -9.27 -4.54 1.83
C ILE A 95 -10.01 -3.26 1.41
N PRO A 96 -11.16 -3.32 0.70
CA PRO A 96 -11.91 -2.11 0.37
C PRO A 96 -12.30 -1.29 1.60
N ALA A 97 -12.76 -1.94 2.68
CA ALA A 97 -13.12 -1.26 3.92
C ALA A 97 -11.90 -0.56 4.55
N LEU A 98 -10.76 -1.26 4.64
CA LEU A 98 -9.50 -0.69 5.13
C LEU A 98 -9.08 0.52 4.28
N ALA A 99 -9.20 0.44 2.95
CA ALA A 99 -8.90 1.54 2.05
C ALA A 99 -9.75 2.78 2.33
N VAL A 100 -11.07 2.60 2.52
CA VAL A 100 -11.97 3.70 2.89
C VAL A 100 -11.56 4.33 4.21
N VAL A 101 -11.29 3.53 5.25
CA VAL A 101 -10.85 4.01 6.56
C VAL A 101 -9.55 4.82 6.43
N ARG A 102 -8.58 4.32 5.66
CA ARG A 102 -7.31 5.02 5.44
C ARG A 102 -7.50 6.38 4.79
N VAL A 103 -8.30 6.44 3.73
CA VAL A 103 -8.59 7.70 3.02
C VAL A 103 -9.25 8.71 3.96
N LEU A 104 -10.17 8.28 4.81
CA LEU A 104 -10.79 9.15 5.81
C LEU A 104 -9.75 9.70 6.81
N LEU A 105 -8.88 8.83 7.35
CA LEU A 105 -7.82 9.25 8.28
C LEU A 105 -6.86 10.26 7.64
N ASP A 106 -6.46 10.03 6.39
CA ASP A 106 -5.59 10.95 5.65
C ASP A 106 -6.29 12.30 5.39
N PHE A 107 -7.58 12.29 5.02
CA PHE A 107 -8.37 13.50 4.82
C PHE A 107 -8.45 14.38 6.08
N PHE A 108 -8.72 13.77 7.25
CA PHE A 108 -8.78 14.52 8.51
C PHE A 108 -7.41 14.99 9.00
N SER A 109 -6.35 14.18 8.80
CA SER A 109 -4.99 14.52 9.22
C SER A 109 -4.44 15.75 8.50
N VAL A 110 -4.68 15.88 7.19
CA VAL A 110 -4.25 17.03 6.39
C VAL A 110 -4.91 18.34 6.87
N ARG A 111 -6.19 18.27 7.30
CA ARG A 111 -6.93 19.43 7.81
C ARG A 111 -6.38 19.94 9.14
N LEU A 112 -5.84 19.07 9.98
CA LEU A 112 -5.28 19.47 11.28
C LEU A 112 -3.86 20.05 11.16
N GLN A 113 -3.10 19.70 10.11
CA GLN A 113 -1.71 20.16 9.91
C GLN A 113 -1.57 21.53 9.26
N THR A 114 -2.65 22.16 8.79
CA THR A 114 -2.60 23.53 8.23
C THR A 114 -2.43 24.62 9.29
N VAL A 115 -2.46 24.29 10.58
CA VAL A 115 -2.32 25.25 11.68
C VAL A 115 -0.84 25.58 12.00
N ASP A 116 0.13 24.70 11.68
CA ASP A 116 1.52 24.84 12.19
C ASP A 116 2.57 25.32 11.15
N ARG A 117 2.23 25.37 9.84
CA ARG A 117 3.21 25.62 8.77
C ARG A 117 3.35 27.08 8.30
N ARG A 118 2.88 28.07 9.09
CA ARG A 118 2.96 29.50 8.74
C ARG A 118 4.21 30.24 9.24
N GLN A 119 5.23 29.58 9.79
CA GLN A 119 6.36 30.29 10.41
C GLN A 119 7.71 30.38 9.65
N PRO A 120 8.06 29.59 8.62
CA PRO A 120 9.39 29.75 8.01
C PRO A 120 9.51 30.97 7.10
N ILE A 121 8.42 31.43 6.47
CA ILE A 121 8.46 32.56 5.52
C ILE A 121 8.52 33.91 6.25
N VAL A 122 7.84 34.04 7.39
CA VAL A 122 7.84 35.29 8.17
C VAL A 122 9.19 35.49 8.88
N ALA A 123 9.83 34.42 9.34
CA ALA A 123 11.15 34.47 9.97
C ALA A 123 12.28 34.87 9.00
N GLN A 124 12.15 34.53 7.70
CA GLN A 124 13.10 34.92 6.66
C GLN A 124 12.84 36.31 6.07
N ALA A 125 11.62 36.84 6.21
CA ALA A 125 11.25 38.17 5.71
C ALA A 125 11.69 39.32 6.64
N LEU A 126 12.12 39.03 7.87
CA LEU A 126 12.65 40.03 8.78
C LEU A 126 14.11 40.34 8.41
N PRO A 127 14.45 41.59 8.03
CA PRO A 127 15.82 41.97 7.79
C PRO A 127 16.64 41.80 9.08
N PRO A 128 17.93 41.43 8.99
CA PRO A 128 18.77 41.22 10.16
C PRO A 128 18.83 42.50 11.00
N PRO A 129 18.85 42.38 12.34
CA PRO A 129 18.69 43.49 13.30
C PRO A 129 19.78 44.59 13.26
N HIS A 130 20.72 44.50 12.33
CA HIS A 130 21.85 45.42 12.20
C HIS A 130 21.99 46.04 10.81
N SER A 131 20.98 45.92 9.95
CA SER A 131 20.95 46.64 8.68
C SER A 131 20.82 48.14 9.00
N PRO A 132 21.81 49.00 8.67
CA PRO A 132 21.67 50.43 8.90
C PRO A 132 20.49 50.92 8.06
N VAL A 133 19.45 51.44 8.72
CA VAL A 133 18.34 52.10 8.02
C VAL A 133 18.95 53.25 7.22
N PRO A 134 18.77 53.32 5.89
CA PRO A 134 19.25 54.45 5.12
C PRO A 134 18.55 55.70 5.67
N LEU A 135 19.31 56.61 6.30
CA LEU A 135 18.78 57.91 6.65
C LEU A 135 18.39 58.60 5.35
N VAL A 136 17.10 58.56 5.03
CA VAL A 136 16.49 59.46 4.05
C VAL A 136 16.61 60.85 4.67
N THR A 137 17.75 61.51 4.44
CA THR A 137 17.88 62.94 4.63
C THR A 137 16.93 63.58 3.63
N GLY A 138 15.79 64.05 4.14
CA GLY A 138 14.78 64.79 3.40
C GLY A 138 15.44 65.93 2.62
N SER A 139 15.12 66.07 1.34
CA SER A 139 13.90 66.73 0.85
C SER A 139 14.20 68.18 0.49
N PRO A 140 13.27 68.86 -0.19
CA PRO A 140 13.31 69.10 -1.62
C PRO A 140 13.71 70.55 -1.90
N HIS A 141 14.11 70.88 -3.12
CA HIS A 141 13.70 72.19 -3.62
C HIS A 141 13.52 72.19 -5.14
N PRO A 142 12.35 72.64 -5.62
CA PRO A 142 12.15 72.98 -7.02
C PRO A 142 12.91 74.29 -7.33
N GLU A 143 13.57 74.33 -8.49
CA GLU A 143 13.25 75.15 -9.68
C GLU A 143 14.25 74.78 -10.79
#